data_AF-A0A0C2MJ75-F1
#
_entry.id   AF-A0A0C2MJ75-F1
#
_cell.length_a   1.000
_cell.length_b   1.000
_cell.length_c   1.000
_cell.angle_alpha   90.00
_cell.angle_beta   90.00
_cell.angle_gamma   90.00
#
_symmetry.space_group_name_H-M   'P 1'
#
loop_
_entity.id
_entity.type
_entity.pdbx_description
1 polymer ?
#
loop_
_entity_poly.entity_id
_entity_poly.type
_entity_poly.pdbx_seq_one_letter_code
_entity_poly.pdbx_strand_id
1 'polypeptide(L)'
;MLDKYDVFVQIICDLAEYDSATGNCPVVINPHLPGVIYINLKQAGKHSITYTSHDDGKHFKRLQLEEEHPDCNDNNCGFELDLNCSSGFMANSFPTNWIVKINGIFHKIGSRSNHSFVSFNGGLSWKMLDTRIEQLTIVNNGGLMVGHERKKGKIWYSYNEGRKWLRVKIKAYNCIDIIPLSFDKYRVLAVINYKEKTRTYKLSLLKFNRALSMMYLMIGTQCDVNDFDTWYVPRYQGTCFQGEEMIYLKKKPLPICFDNRTSSLPTINACPCSLEDFHWYSNINDSKTNYFFKDNLCLLDTNLNLTESSKICLDGGKPLNHLNGYELYLNRFAQLDSDLCYPRETFLIENSNYSDYCISVSNIHFISDFSIRIYVIFPDQINECEFDNKGYYLPASFFKKYDLPMTISSIDPITYNINGKEIYLYKNHKIFRYFEELNKFTKDEVSLYQLNFDIVEITHDYINSFIFILDTKHRLFALSLANNYIKFLTSDVIDFSFDIDTM
;
A
#
# COMPACT_ATOMS: atom_id res chain seq x y z
N MET A 1 -6.24 -30.38 16.25
CA MET A 1 -7.50 -30.15 16.97
C MET A 1 -7.63 -28.64 16.99
N LEU A 2 -8.53 -28.09 16.17
CA LEU A 2 -8.70 -26.65 16.06
C LEU A 2 -9.45 -26.17 17.33
N ASP A 3 -8.94 -25.15 18.02
CA ASP A 3 -9.63 -24.49 19.13
C ASP A 3 -10.80 -23.64 18.58
N LYS A 4 -11.76 -23.28 19.43
CA LYS A 4 -12.91 -22.42 19.10
C LYS A 4 -12.53 -21.01 18.59
N TYR A 5 -11.25 -20.66 18.66
CA TYR A 5 -10.68 -19.41 18.16
C TYR A 5 -9.91 -19.58 16.85
N ASP A 6 -9.67 -20.81 16.40
CA ASP A 6 -8.95 -21.05 15.16
C ASP A 6 -9.87 -20.79 13.95
N VAL A 7 -9.50 -19.80 13.13
CA VAL A 7 -10.26 -19.41 11.94
C VAL A 7 -9.75 -20.18 10.72
N PHE A 8 -10.63 -20.94 10.07
CA PHE A 8 -10.34 -21.61 8.81
C PHE A 8 -10.69 -20.68 7.64
N VAL A 9 -9.66 -20.13 6.98
CA VAL A 9 -9.85 -19.35 5.75
C VAL A 9 -9.72 -20.28 4.54
N GLN A 10 -10.84 -20.57 3.88
CA GLN A 10 -10.85 -21.38 2.66
C GLN A 10 -10.63 -20.50 1.42
N ILE A 11 -9.52 -20.72 0.72
CA ILE A 11 -9.27 -20.08 -0.58
C ILE A 11 -9.98 -20.92 -1.66
N ILE A 12 -11.16 -20.49 -2.08
CA ILE A 12 -11.93 -21.12 -3.17
C ILE A 12 -11.47 -20.47 -4.48
N CYS A 13 -10.36 -20.94 -5.04
CA CYS A 13 -9.89 -20.52 -6.36
C CYS A 13 -9.53 -21.74 -7.20
N ASP A 14 -9.50 -21.58 -8.54
CA ASP A 14 -9.04 -22.59 -9.52
C ASP A 14 -7.52 -22.85 -9.35
N LEU A 15 -7.12 -23.39 -8.19
CA LEU A 15 -5.74 -23.65 -7.86
C LEU A 15 -5.14 -24.67 -8.82
N ALA A 16 -3.83 -24.52 -9.09
CA ALA A 16 -3.07 -25.57 -9.74
C ALA A 16 -3.20 -26.90 -8.96
N GLU A 17 -3.11 -28.02 -9.67
CA GLU A 17 -3.11 -29.30 -8.97
C GLU A 17 -1.76 -29.49 -8.26
N TYR A 18 -1.82 -30.07 -7.06
CA TYR A 18 -0.63 -30.55 -6.40
C TYR A 18 0.00 -31.66 -7.23
N ASP A 19 1.27 -31.49 -7.62
CA ASP A 19 2.02 -32.50 -8.35
C ASP A 19 2.91 -33.27 -7.38
N SER A 20 2.46 -34.47 -7.03
CA SER A 20 3.16 -35.36 -6.11
C SER A 20 4.51 -35.86 -6.63
N ALA A 21 4.75 -35.83 -7.96
CA ALA A 21 6.00 -36.28 -8.55
C ALA A 21 7.12 -35.23 -8.40
N THR A 22 6.77 -33.94 -8.51
CA THR A 22 7.71 -32.82 -8.37
C THR A 22 7.73 -32.22 -6.97
N GLY A 23 6.72 -32.51 -6.15
CA GLY A 23 6.48 -31.84 -4.86
C GLY A 23 5.98 -30.41 -5.02
N ASN A 24 5.53 -30.05 -6.22
CA ASN A 24 5.02 -28.72 -6.50
C ASN A 24 3.65 -28.53 -5.87
N CYS A 25 3.50 -27.42 -5.18
CA CYS A 25 2.29 -27.03 -4.47
C CYS A 25 1.61 -25.85 -5.15
N PRO A 26 0.28 -25.76 -5.07
CA PRO A 26 -0.43 -24.60 -5.58
C PRO A 26 -0.21 -23.34 -4.75
N VAL A 27 0.24 -23.46 -3.50
CA VAL A 27 0.32 -22.36 -2.53
C VAL A 27 1.63 -22.46 -1.76
N VAL A 28 2.28 -21.31 -1.56
CA VAL A 28 3.44 -21.13 -0.67
C VAL A 28 3.25 -19.85 0.14
N ILE A 29 3.41 -19.95 1.45
CA ILE A 29 3.35 -18.79 2.37
C ILE A 29 4.78 -18.33 2.65
N ASN A 30 5.03 -17.02 2.58
CA ASN A 30 6.33 -16.47 2.91
C ASN A 30 6.62 -16.68 4.41
N PRO A 31 7.71 -17.37 4.78
CA PRO A 31 7.97 -17.71 6.18
C PRO A 31 8.45 -16.51 7.02
N HIS A 32 8.87 -15.41 6.37
CA HIS A 32 9.43 -14.24 7.05
C HIS A 32 8.52 -13.02 7.05
N LEU A 33 7.51 -12.99 6.16
CA LEU A 33 6.59 -11.87 6.00
C LEU A 33 5.15 -12.36 6.25
N PRO A 34 4.55 -12.03 7.40
CA PRO A 34 3.13 -12.30 7.68
C PRO A 34 2.24 -11.67 6.60
N GLY A 35 1.14 -12.31 6.22
CA GLY A 35 0.26 -11.78 5.17
C GLY A 35 0.70 -12.08 3.74
N VAL A 36 1.94 -12.56 3.50
CA VAL A 36 2.45 -12.72 2.14
C VAL A 36 2.29 -14.16 1.64
N ILE A 37 1.45 -14.33 0.63
CA ILE A 37 1.09 -15.64 0.07
C ILE A 37 1.36 -15.63 -1.44
N TYR A 38 1.88 -16.72 -1.98
CA TYR A 38 2.00 -16.98 -3.43
C TYR A 38 1.11 -18.14 -3.83
N ILE A 39 0.33 -17.97 -4.89
CA ILE A 39 -0.57 -19.02 -5.40
C ILE A 39 -0.48 -19.16 -6.91
N ASN A 40 -0.56 -20.39 -7.41
CA ASN A 40 -0.70 -20.69 -8.83
C ASN A 40 -2.17 -20.92 -9.16
N LEU A 41 -2.75 -20.07 -10.01
CA LEU A 41 -4.14 -20.15 -10.47
C LEU A 41 -4.21 -20.60 -11.92
N LYS A 42 -5.01 -21.64 -12.20
CA LYS A 42 -5.35 -22.08 -13.55
C LYS A 42 -6.27 -21.06 -14.20
N GLN A 43 -5.93 -20.62 -15.41
CA GLN A 43 -6.83 -19.82 -16.23
C GLN A 43 -7.62 -20.74 -17.18
N ALA A 44 -8.90 -20.43 -17.42
CA ALA A 44 -9.77 -21.23 -18.29
C ALA A 44 -9.11 -21.47 -19.67
N GLY A 45 -8.73 -22.73 -19.94
CA GLY A 45 -8.07 -23.14 -21.19
C GLY A 45 -6.61 -22.69 -21.38
N LYS A 46 -5.94 -22.16 -20.34
CA LYS A 46 -4.57 -21.63 -20.37
C LYS A 46 -3.69 -22.25 -19.28
N HIS A 47 -2.41 -21.90 -19.29
CA HIS A 47 -1.45 -22.25 -18.23
C HIS A 47 -1.79 -21.54 -16.93
N SER A 48 -1.32 -22.11 -15.83
CA SER A 48 -1.35 -21.43 -14.54
C SER A 48 -0.48 -20.18 -14.56
N ILE A 49 -0.87 -19.19 -13.77
CA ILE A 49 -0.10 -17.97 -13.54
C ILE A 49 -0.02 -17.76 -12.03
N THR A 50 1.12 -17.25 -11.56
CA THR A 50 1.28 -16.96 -10.14
C THR A 50 0.70 -15.60 -9.76
N TYR A 51 0.05 -15.57 -8.61
CA TYR A 51 -0.47 -14.38 -7.95
C TYR A 51 0.13 -14.28 -6.54
N THR A 52 0.15 -13.08 -5.99
CA THR A 52 0.58 -12.83 -4.60
C THR A 52 -0.47 -12.03 -3.83
N SER A 53 -0.63 -12.36 -2.56
CA SER A 53 -1.36 -11.55 -1.58
C SER A 53 -0.38 -10.97 -0.56
N HIS A 54 -0.74 -9.82 0.00
CA HIS A 54 0.01 -9.10 1.03
C HIS A 54 -0.88 -8.77 2.25
N ASP A 55 -1.99 -9.48 2.38
CA ASP A 55 -3.09 -9.25 3.31
C ASP A 55 -3.83 -10.55 3.66
N ASP A 56 -3.06 -11.60 3.93
CA ASP A 56 -3.55 -12.94 4.35
C ASP A 56 -4.57 -13.57 3.36
N GLY A 57 -4.36 -13.34 2.07
CA GLY A 57 -5.17 -13.92 1.01
C GLY A 57 -6.47 -13.19 0.71
N LYS A 58 -6.70 -12.02 1.32
CA LYS A 58 -7.90 -11.20 1.04
C LYS A 58 -7.90 -10.68 -0.39
N HIS A 59 -6.75 -10.20 -0.87
CA HIS A 59 -6.59 -9.75 -2.25
C HIS A 59 -5.37 -10.41 -2.91
N PHE A 60 -5.57 -10.88 -4.13
CA PHE A 60 -4.51 -11.45 -4.97
C PHE A 60 -4.22 -10.54 -6.16
N LYS A 61 -2.94 -10.17 -6.32
CA LYS A 61 -2.43 -9.41 -7.47
C LYS A 61 -1.51 -10.29 -8.30
N ARG A 62 -1.53 -10.10 -9.62
CA ARG A 62 -0.60 -10.77 -10.52
C ARG A 62 0.82 -10.28 -10.27
N LEU A 63 1.81 -11.16 -10.36
CA LEU A 63 3.21 -10.77 -10.23
C LEU A 63 3.64 -9.82 -11.35
N GLN A 64 4.46 -8.82 -11.01
CA GLN A 64 4.96 -7.80 -11.94
C GLN A 64 6.49 -7.90 -12.11
N LEU A 65 6.96 -7.72 -13.34
CA LEU A 65 8.40 -7.62 -13.65
C LEU A 65 8.87 -6.17 -13.42
N GLU A 66 10.11 -6.01 -12.93
CA GLU A 66 10.73 -4.69 -12.74
C GLU A 66 11.08 -3.99 -14.06
N GLU A 67 11.42 -4.75 -15.10
CA GLU A 67 11.75 -4.23 -16.41
C GLU A 67 10.59 -4.56 -17.37
N GLU A 68 10.08 -3.53 -18.05
CA GLU A 68 9.09 -3.71 -19.11
C GLU A 68 9.69 -4.57 -20.22
N HIS A 69 9.05 -5.69 -20.51
CA HIS A 69 9.44 -6.50 -21.66
C HIS A 69 8.76 -5.91 -22.90
N PRO A 70 9.50 -5.50 -23.95
CA PRO A 70 8.97 -4.71 -25.07
C PRO A 70 7.76 -5.29 -25.81
N ASP A 71 7.50 -6.59 -25.64
CA ASP A 71 6.45 -7.34 -26.33
C ASP A 71 5.33 -7.80 -25.38
N CYS A 72 5.30 -7.26 -24.16
CA CYS A 72 4.38 -7.65 -23.11
C CYS A 72 3.45 -6.50 -22.74
N ASN A 73 2.21 -6.57 -23.22
CA ASN A 73 1.11 -5.79 -22.66
C ASN A 73 0.49 -6.54 -21.47
N ASP A 74 -0.23 -5.83 -20.59
CA ASP A 74 -0.74 -6.32 -19.30
C ASP A 74 -1.46 -7.68 -19.33
N ASN A 75 -2.02 -8.07 -20.47
CA ASN A 75 -2.75 -9.34 -20.62
C ASN A 75 -2.00 -10.45 -21.37
N ASN A 76 -0.84 -10.17 -21.98
CA ASN A 76 -0.20 -11.07 -22.93
C ASN A 76 1.01 -11.82 -22.37
N CYS A 77 1.50 -11.41 -21.20
CA CYS A 77 2.63 -12.05 -20.53
C CYS A 77 2.35 -12.28 -19.05
N GLY A 78 2.84 -13.38 -18.52
CA GLY A 78 2.83 -13.69 -17.10
C GLY A 78 3.82 -14.79 -16.82
N PHE A 79 4.02 -15.12 -15.55
CA PHE A 79 4.90 -16.21 -15.20
C PHE A 79 4.29 -17.08 -14.12
N GLU A 80 4.63 -18.36 -14.21
CA GLU A 80 4.28 -19.39 -13.26
C GLU A 80 5.54 -19.75 -12.49
N LEU A 81 5.53 -19.54 -11.18
CA LEU A 81 6.60 -19.94 -10.28
C LEU A 81 6.45 -21.43 -9.95
N ASP A 82 7.59 -22.12 -9.89
CA ASP A 82 7.70 -23.51 -9.43
C ASP A 82 7.60 -23.52 -7.90
N LEU A 83 6.37 -23.33 -7.40
CA LEU A 83 6.04 -23.34 -5.99
C LEU A 83 6.16 -24.77 -5.42
N ASN A 84 6.94 -24.97 -4.36
CA ASN A 84 7.17 -26.28 -3.75
C ASN A 84 7.09 -26.17 -2.21
N CYS A 85 6.45 -27.12 -1.53
CA CYS A 85 6.26 -27.05 -0.07
C CYS A 85 7.37 -27.70 0.76
N SER A 86 8.42 -28.24 0.14
CA SER A 86 9.48 -28.91 0.88
C SER A 86 10.27 -27.93 1.75
N SER A 87 10.66 -28.36 2.94
CA SER A 87 11.45 -27.53 3.88
C SER A 87 12.77 -27.04 3.26
N GLY A 88 13.42 -27.89 2.45
CA GLY A 88 14.63 -27.53 1.70
C GLY A 88 14.39 -26.44 0.65
N PHE A 89 13.24 -26.48 -0.05
CA PHE A 89 12.85 -25.41 -0.95
C PHE A 89 12.64 -24.10 -0.20
N MET A 90 11.88 -24.11 0.91
CA MET A 90 11.59 -22.90 1.68
C MET A 90 12.87 -22.19 2.14
N ALA A 91 13.84 -22.93 2.68
CA ALA A 91 15.11 -22.35 3.11
C ALA A 91 15.93 -21.74 1.96
N ASN A 92 15.86 -22.32 0.75
CA ASN A 92 16.59 -21.84 -0.42
C ASN A 92 15.89 -20.69 -1.16
N SER A 93 14.56 -20.69 -1.13
CA SER A 93 13.70 -19.73 -1.84
C SER A 93 13.51 -18.43 -1.07
N PHE A 94 13.68 -18.44 0.25
CA PHE A 94 13.54 -17.27 1.13
C PHE A 94 14.81 -17.00 1.94
N PRO A 95 15.90 -16.49 1.31
CA PRO A 95 17.20 -16.33 1.98
C PRO A 95 17.21 -15.31 3.12
N THR A 96 16.34 -14.31 3.05
CA THR A 96 16.13 -13.27 4.08
C THR A 96 14.73 -12.71 3.94
N ASN A 97 14.35 -11.83 4.85
CA ASN A 97 12.97 -11.36 5.05
C ASN A 97 12.34 -10.75 3.79
N TRP A 98 13.09 -9.97 3.01
CA TRP A 98 12.59 -9.28 1.80
C TRP A 98 13.06 -9.90 0.48
N ILE A 99 13.82 -11.00 0.50
CA ILE A 99 14.34 -11.63 -0.72
C ILE A 99 13.60 -12.93 -0.98
N VAL A 100 13.10 -13.06 -2.20
CA VAL A 100 12.45 -14.28 -2.69
C VAL A 100 13.13 -14.70 -3.99
N LYS A 101 13.52 -15.96 -4.11
CA LYS A 101 14.18 -16.54 -5.28
C LYS A 101 13.51 -17.85 -5.66
N ILE A 102 12.78 -17.88 -6.76
CA ILE A 102 12.03 -19.07 -7.19
C ILE A 102 12.24 -19.27 -8.70
N ASN A 103 12.41 -20.52 -9.14
CA ASN A 103 12.44 -20.84 -10.56
C ASN A 103 11.03 -20.83 -11.13
N GLY A 104 10.88 -20.66 -12.43
CA GLY A 104 9.57 -20.72 -13.05
C GLY A 104 9.60 -20.62 -14.56
N ILE A 105 8.41 -20.52 -15.12
CA ILE A 105 8.17 -20.43 -16.55
C ILE A 105 7.64 -19.03 -16.86
N PHE A 106 8.34 -18.33 -17.74
CA PHE A 106 7.81 -17.12 -18.37
C PHE A 106 6.93 -17.50 -19.55
N HIS A 107 5.68 -17.07 -19.52
CA HIS A 107 4.69 -17.26 -20.57
C HIS A 107 4.55 -15.97 -21.38
N LYS A 108 4.82 -16.08 -22.68
CA LYS A 108 4.51 -15.06 -23.68
C LYS A 108 3.72 -15.73 -24.81
N ILE A 109 2.88 -14.98 -25.53
CA ILE A 109 2.15 -15.53 -26.67
C ILE A 109 3.11 -16.27 -27.61
N GLY A 110 2.85 -17.56 -27.86
CA GLY A 110 3.64 -18.42 -28.74
C GLY A 110 5.02 -18.85 -28.21
N SER A 111 5.42 -18.47 -26.99
CA SER A 111 6.73 -18.87 -26.44
C SER A 111 6.73 -19.10 -24.94
N ARG A 112 7.59 -20.02 -24.49
CA ARG A 112 7.84 -20.29 -23.08
C ARG A 112 9.32 -20.44 -22.84
N SER A 113 9.78 -19.94 -21.70
CA SER A 113 11.16 -20.04 -21.29
C SER A 113 11.24 -20.21 -19.78
N ASN A 114 12.18 -21.04 -19.35
CA ASN A 114 12.45 -21.26 -17.94
C ASN A 114 13.46 -20.24 -17.44
N HIS A 115 13.16 -19.60 -16.33
CA HIS A 115 13.99 -18.56 -15.72
C HIS A 115 14.04 -18.75 -14.20
N SER A 116 15.07 -18.17 -13.60
CA SER A 116 15.05 -17.88 -12.16
C SER A 116 14.47 -16.47 -11.98
N PHE A 117 13.50 -16.35 -11.10
CA PHE A 117 12.88 -15.08 -10.71
C PHE A 117 13.35 -14.68 -9.32
N VAL A 118 13.71 -13.42 -9.14
CA VAL A 118 14.18 -12.89 -7.85
C VAL A 118 13.45 -11.59 -7.52
N SER A 119 12.88 -11.51 -6.33
CA SER A 119 12.36 -10.28 -5.73
C SER A 119 13.27 -9.83 -4.59
N PHE A 120 13.46 -8.52 -4.46
CA PHE A 120 14.21 -7.89 -3.37
C PHE A 120 13.33 -7.00 -2.48
N ASN A 121 12.01 -7.06 -2.65
CA ASN A 121 11.03 -6.24 -1.93
C ASN A 121 9.82 -7.07 -1.49
N GLY A 122 10.06 -8.30 -1.05
CA GLY A 122 9.01 -9.15 -0.48
C GLY A 122 7.97 -9.65 -1.48
N GLY A 123 8.29 -9.64 -2.78
CA GLY A 123 7.41 -10.16 -3.83
C GLY A 123 6.58 -9.12 -4.58
N LEU A 124 6.71 -7.82 -4.27
CA LEU A 124 6.01 -6.75 -5.00
C LEU A 124 6.44 -6.68 -6.47
N SER A 125 7.74 -6.73 -6.72
CA SER A 125 8.31 -6.72 -8.07
C SER A 125 9.38 -7.80 -8.22
N TRP A 126 9.55 -8.27 -9.45
CA TRP A 126 10.38 -9.41 -9.78
C TRP A 126 11.37 -9.11 -10.91
N LYS A 127 12.59 -9.60 -10.75
CA LYS A 127 13.60 -9.65 -11.80
C LYS A 127 13.60 -11.04 -12.41
N MET A 128 13.46 -11.09 -13.74
CA MET A 128 13.69 -12.31 -14.51
C MET A 128 15.17 -12.39 -14.87
N LEU A 129 15.86 -13.43 -14.41
CA LEU A 129 17.29 -13.60 -14.69
C LEU A 129 17.54 -14.23 -16.06
N ASP A 130 18.74 -14.02 -16.59
CA ASP A 130 19.22 -14.64 -17.82
C ASP A 130 19.20 -16.19 -17.69
N THR A 131 18.64 -16.87 -18.68
CA THR A 131 18.47 -18.35 -18.69
C THR A 131 19.78 -19.13 -18.60
N ARG A 132 20.94 -18.47 -18.76
CA ARG A 132 22.25 -19.08 -18.61
C ARG A 132 22.71 -19.15 -17.15
N ILE A 133 22.09 -18.41 -16.24
CA ILE A 133 22.44 -18.38 -14.83
C ILE A 133 21.67 -19.50 -14.11
N GLU A 134 22.40 -20.50 -13.63
CA GLU A 134 21.89 -21.63 -12.84
C GLU A 134 22.52 -21.60 -11.43
N GLN A 135 22.00 -22.41 -10.49
CA GLN A 135 22.54 -22.53 -9.13
C GLN A 135 22.78 -21.18 -8.45
N LEU A 136 21.78 -20.29 -8.52
CA LEU A 136 21.88 -18.96 -7.93
C LEU A 136 21.88 -19.03 -6.41
N THR A 137 22.90 -18.48 -5.78
CA THR A 137 23.02 -18.33 -4.32
C THR A 137 23.10 -16.84 -3.98
N ILE A 138 22.28 -16.40 -3.04
CA ILE A 138 22.24 -15.01 -2.56
C ILE A 138 22.69 -15.00 -1.11
N VAL A 139 23.66 -14.16 -0.78
CA VAL A 139 24.24 -14.04 0.57
C VAL A 139 24.36 -12.57 0.97
N ASN A 140 24.76 -12.32 2.22
CA ASN A 140 24.99 -10.97 2.75
C ASN A 140 23.75 -10.06 2.58
N ASN A 141 22.56 -10.59 2.92
CA ASN A 141 21.27 -9.89 2.82
C ASN A 141 20.99 -9.27 1.43
N GLY A 142 21.42 -9.94 0.35
CA GLY A 142 21.30 -9.45 -1.03
C GLY A 142 22.52 -8.70 -1.55
N GLY A 143 23.51 -8.45 -0.70
CA GLY A 143 24.74 -7.74 -1.06
C GLY A 143 25.70 -8.54 -1.95
N LEU A 144 25.49 -9.85 -2.12
CA LEU A 144 26.22 -10.66 -3.10
C LEU A 144 25.32 -11.76 -3.66
N MET A 145 25.15 -11.74 -4.98
CA MET A 145 24.52 -12.81 -5.76
C MET A 145 25.60 -13.56 -6.53
N VAL A 146 25.55 -14.88 -6.53
CA VAL A 146 26.48 -15.73 -7.27
C VAL A 146 25.72 -16.83 -7.98
N GLY A 147 25.94 -16.99 -9.28
CA GLY A 147 25.34 -18.05 -10.08
C GLY A 147 26.34 -18.67 -11.04
N HIS A 148 26.01 -19.85 -11.55
CA HIS A 148 26.82 -20.61 -12.50
C HIS A 148 26.35 -20.38 -13.94
N GLU A 149 27.28 -20.23 -14.89
CA GLU A 149 26.94 -20.18 -16.31
C GLU A 149 26.82 -21.60 -16.90
N ARG A 150 25.61 -21.93 -17.33
CA ARG A 150 25.29 -23.19 -18.01
C ARG A 150 26.30 -23.51 -19.12
N LYS A 151 26.92 -24.69 -19.03
CA LYS A 151 27.86 -25.27 -20.04
C LYS A 151 29.16 -24.51 -20.32
N LYS A 152 29.42 -23.33 -19.72
CA LYS A 152 30.66 -22.56 -19.98
C LYS A 152 31.65 -22.56 -18.82
N GLY A 153 31.24 -23.05 -17.66
CA GLY A 153 32.09 -23.15 -16.47
C GLY A 153 32.61 -21.81 -15.97
N LYS A 154 31.80 -20.77 -16.15
CA LYS A 154 32.00 -19.46 -15.55
C LYS A 154 31.06 -19.30 -14.35
N ILE A 155 31.46 -18.45 -13.42
CA ILE A 155 30.62 -17.98 -12.34
C ILE A 155 30.27 -16.53 -12.63
N TRP A 156 28.99 -16.22 -12.51
CA TRP A 156 28.43 -14.89 -12.54
C TRP A 156 28.30 -14.41 -11.11
N TYR A 157 28.63 -13.15 -10.86
CA TYR A 157 28.42 -12.55 -9.54
C TYR A 157 28.02 -11.09 -9.66
N SER A 158 27.22 -10.62 -8.71
CA SER A 158 26.73 -9.25 -8.65
C SER A 158 26.72 -8.77 -7.20
N TYR A 159 27.09 -7.51 -6.98
CA TYR A 159 27.06 -6.86 -5.66
C TYR A 159 25.88 -5.90 -5.48
N ASN A 160 25.05 -5.75 -6.52
CA ASN A 160 24.02 -4.72 -6.61
C ASN A 160 22.69 -5.30 -7.08
N GLU A 161 22.27 -6.39 -6.45
CA GLU A 161 20.99 -7.07 -6.72
C GLU A 161 20.79 -7.41 -8.22
N GLY A 162 21.86 -7.77 -8.93
CA GLY A 162 21.80 -8.21 -10.32
C GLY A 162 21.76 -7.09 -11.36
N ARG A 163 21.85 -5.81 -10.95
CA ARG A 163 21.90 -4.67 -11.90
C ARG A 163 23.15 -4.72 -12.78
N LYS A 164 24.27 -5.19 -12.22
CA LYS A 164 25.52 -5.43 -12.96
C LYS A 164 26.09 -6.79 -12.60
N TRP A 165 26.37 -7.58 -13.63
CA TRP A 165 26.98 -8.90 -13.51
C TRP A 165 28.45 -8.88 -13.96
N LEU A 166 29.31 -9.47 -13.13
CA LEU A 166 30.69 -9.78 -13.44
C LEU A 166 30.83 -11.29 -13.66
N ARG A 167 31.85 -11.70 -14.43
CA ARG A 167 32.05 -13.12 -14.78
C ARG A 167 33.49 -13.55 -14.54
N VAL A 168 33.68 -14.72 -13.93
CA VAL A 168 34.99 -15.33 -13.72
C VAL A 168 34.99 -16.78 -14.22
N LYS A 169 36.03 -17.18 -14.95
CA LYS A 169 36.14 -18.54 -15.49
C LYS A 169 36.86 -19.45 -14.48
N ILE A 170 36.14 -20.44 -13.95
CA ILE A 170 36.70 -21.40 -12.97
C ILE A 170 36.76 -22.84 -13.48
N LYS A 171 36.34 -23.04 -14.75
CA LYS A 171 36.28 -24.36 -15.43
C LYS A 171 35.34 -25.34 -14.72
N ALA A 172 34.27 -24.85 -14.13
CA ALA A 172 33.24 -25.66 -13.47
C ALA A 172 32.13 -26.03 -14.47
N TYR A 173 32.40 -26.92 -15.43
CA TYR A 173 31.46 -27.21 -16.52
C TYR A 173 30.20 -27.97 -16.10
N ASN A 174 30.27 -28.73 -15.00
CA ASN A 174 29.17 -29.51 -14.44
C ASN A 174 29.08 -29.15 -12.94
N CYS A 175 28.53 -27.96 -12.67
CA CYS A 175 28.34 -27.44 -11.32
C CYS A 175 27.16 -28.15 -10.67
N ILE A 176 27.41 -28.75 -9.51
CA ILE A 176 26.39 -29.43 -8.72
C ILE A 176 25.70 -28.40 -7.83
N ASP A 177 26.49 -27.60 -7.11
CA ASP A 177 25.98 -26.69 -6.10
C ASP A 177 26.97 -25.56 -5.77
N ILE A 178 26.45 -24.46 -5.22
CA ILE A 178 27.18 -23.30 -4.70
C ILE A 178 26.74 -23.07 -3.25
N ILE A 179 27.59 -23.53 -2.32
CA ILE A 179 27.26 -23.56 -0.89
C ILE A 179 27.97 -22.41 -0.16
N PRO A 180 27.26 -21.57 0.61
CA PRO A 180 27.90 -20.62 1.50
C PRO A 180 28.54 -21.34 2.70
N LEU A 181 29.81 -21.03 3.00
CA LEU A 181 30.52 -21.63 4.12
C LEU A 181 30.39 -20.78 5.39
N SER A 182 30.03 -21.41 6.50
CA SER A 182 29.66 -20.79 7.78
C SER A 182 30.84 -20.25 8.62
N PHE A 183 32.08 -20.37 8.14
CA PHE A 183 33.28 -20.14 8.96
C PHE A 183 33.64 -18.66 9.17
N ASP A 184 33.21 -17.78 8.27
CA ASP A 184 33.40 -16.33 8.37
C ASP A 184 32.19 -15.69 7.72
N LYS A 185 31.37 -14.95 8.49
CA LYS A 185 30.17 -14.19 8.05
C LYS A 185 30.24 -13.78 6.56
N TYR A 186 29.82 -14.66 5.65
CA TYR A 186 29.78 -14.56 4.18
C TYR A 186 30.97 -13.90 3.45
N ARG A 187 32.08 -14.62 3.32
CA ARG A 187 33.15 -14.27 2.33
C ARG A 187 33.62 -15.42 1.45
N VAL A 188 33.22 -16.65 1.75
CA VAL A 188 33.68 -17.83 1.03
C VAL A 188 32.50 -18.67 0.56
N LEU A 189 32.43 -18.89 -0.74
CA LEU A 189 31.50 -19.85 -1.34
C LEU A 189 32.26 -21.07 -1.84
N ALA A 190 31.74 -22.25 -1.52
CA ALA A 190 32.18 -23.52 -2.04
C ALA A 190 31.42 -23.85 -3.32
N VAL A 191 32.11 -23.93 -4.45
CA VAL A 191 31.54 -24.45 -5.69
C VAL A 191 31.92 -25.91 -5.83
N ILE A 192 30.93 -26.79 -5.86
CA ILE A 192 31.11 -28.23 -6.05
C ILE A 192 30.88 -28.53 -7.53
N ASN A 193 31.89 -29.06 -8.21
CA ASN A 193 31.80 -29.42 -9.62
C ASN A 193 32.18 -30.89 -9.83
N TYR A 194 31.38 -31.62 -10.60
CA TYR A 194 31.74 -32.95 -11.06
C TYR A 194 32.61 -32.89 -12.32
N LYS A 195 33.71 -33.65 -12.37
CA LYS A 195 34.51 -33.81 -13.58
C LYS A 195 34.25 -35.17 -14.18
N GLU A 196 33.39 -35.21 -15.20
CA GLU A 196 33.01 -36.46 -15.88
C GLU A 196 34.21 -37.25 -16.40
N LYS A 197 35.18 -36.58 -17.04
CA LYS A 197 36.37 -37.22 -17.61
C LYS A 197 37.22 -37.97 -16.58
N THR A 198 37.33 -37.44 -15.37
CA THR A 198 38.14 -38.03 -14.29
C THR A 198 37.31 -38.73 -13.24
N ARG A 199 35.97 -38.67 -13.33
CA ARG A 199 35.01 -39.16 -12.32
C ARG A 199 35.32 -38.65 -10.90
N THR A 200 35.80 -37.43 -10.79
CA THR A 200 36.18 -36.81 -9.50
C THR A 200 35.37 -35.55 -9.22
N TYR A 201 35.02 -35.33 -7.96
CA TYR A 201 34.51 -34.04 -7.50
C TYR A 201 35.66 -33.04 -7.33
N LYS A 202 35.45 -31.81 -7.77
CA LYS A 202 36.34 -30.67 -7.52
C LYS A 202 35.60 -29.65 -6.68
N LEU A 203 36.11 -29.41 -5.47
CA LEU A 203 35.72 -28.29 -4.63
C LEU A 203 36.55 -27.06 -5.01
N SER A 204 35.90 -25.93 -5.29
CA SER A 204 36.58 -24.65 -5.53
C SER A 204 36.07 -23.61 -4.54
N LEU A 205 36.98 -22.98 -3.78
CA LEU A 205 36.63 -21.94 -2.83
C LEU A 205 36.75 -20.57 -3.49
N LEU A 206 35.64 -19.83 -3.54
CA LEU A 206 35.60 -18.46 -4.04
C LEU A 206 35.59 -17.51 -2.86
N LYS A 207 36.67 -16.73 -2.71
CA LYS A 207 36.80 -15.71 -1.67
C LYS A 207 36.47 -14.34 -2.22
N PHE A 208 35.37 -13.74 -1.76
CA PHE A 208 34.92 -12.40 -2.14
C PHE A 208 35.46 -11.37 -1.14
N ASN A 209 36.78 -11.25 -1.07
CA ASN A 209 37.46 -10.28 -0.18
C ASN A 209 37.71 -8.91 -0.84
N ARG A 210 37.45 -8.79 -2.14
CA ARG A 210 37.71 -7.59 -2.95
C ARG A 210 36.49 -7.32 -3.81
N ALA A 211 35.60 -6.47 -3.31
CA ALA A 211 34.72 -5.71 -4.18
C ALA A 211 35.62 -4.86 -5.10
N LEU A 212 35.78 -5.32 -6.34
CA LEU A 212 36.62 -4.68 -7.35
C LEU A 212 36.06 -3.30 -7.70
N SER A 213 36.55 -2.26 -7.02
CA SER A 213 36.47 -0.89 -7.54
C SER A 213 37.38 -0.78 -8.76
N MET A 214 36.84 -0.21 -9.84
CA MET A 214 37.54 0.09 -11.09
C MET A 214 38.69 1.11 -10.89
N MET A 215 38.90 1.60 -9.66
CA MET A 215 39.80 2.70 -9.32
C MET A 215 40.62 2.52 -8.03
N TYR A 216 40.75 1.30 -7.47
CA TYR A 216 41.65 1.01 -6.32
C TYR A 216 41.45 1.86 -5.03
N LEU A 217 40.25 2.40 -4.76
CA LEU A 217 40.01 3.21 -3.53
C LEU A 217 38.90 2.71 -2.60
N MET A 218 38.26 1.56 -2.85
CA MET A 218 37.37 0.94 -1.85
C MET A 218 37.84 -0.47 -1.52
N ILE A 219 38.54 -0.59 -0.40
CA ILE A 219 38.71 -1.84 0.33
C ILE A 219 37.36 -2.12 0.97
N GLY A 220 36.78 -3.30 0.79
CA GLY A 220 35.44 -3.65 1.28
C GLY A 220 35.31 -3.43 2.78
N THR A 221 34.75 -2.29 3.16
CA THR A 221 34.42 -1.93 4.53
C THR A 221 33.07 -2.54 4.92
N GLN A 222 32.88 -2.66 6.23
CA GLN A 222 31.56 -2.85 6.79
C GLN A 222 30.63 -1.72 6.34
N CYS A 223 29.37 -2.04 6.07
CA CYS A 223 28.37 -1.02 5.75
C CYS A 223 28.19 -0.05 6.92
N ASP A 224 28.15 1.24 6.61
CA ASP A 224 27.77 2.30 7.53
C ASP A 224 26.23 2.42 7.58
N VAL A 225 25.70 3.09 8.60
CA VAL A 225 24.26 3.34 8.77
C VAL A 225 23.66 4.02 7.53
N ASN A 226 24.42 4.89 6.87
CA ASN A 226 24.01 5.60 5.65
C ASN A 226 23.87 4.67 4.42
N ASP A 227 24.45 3.46 4.46
CA ASP A 227 24.35 2.46 3.39
C ASP A 227 23.06 1.64 3.46
N PHE A 228 22.17 1.94 4.41
CA PHE A 228 20.88 1.29 4.57
C PHE A 228 19.73 2.26 4.32
N ASP A 229 18.57 1.70 3.98
CA ASP A 229 17.28 2.39 3.87
C ASP A 229 16.25 1.69 4.75
N THR A 230 15.30 2.47 5.23
CA THR A 230 14.08 1.99 5.85
C THR A 230 13.21 1.29 4.79
N TRP A 231 12.88 0.03 5.03
CA TRP A 231 12.04 -0.78 4.16
C TRP A 231 10.82 -1.28 4.94
N TYR A 232 9.64 -0.94 4.46
CA TYR A 232 8.36 -1.35 5.04
C TYR A 232 7.94 -2.69 4.45
N VAL A 233 7.34 -3.54 5.28
CA VAL A 233 6.73 -4.78 4.79
C VAL A 233 5.61 -4.42 3.80
N PRO A 234 5.59 -5.02 2.60
CA PRO A 234 4.60 -4.68 1.59
C PRO A 234 3.22 -5.13 2.03
N ARG A 235 2.24 -4.22 1.95
CA ARG A 235 0.82 -4.44 2.23
C ARG A 235 -0.05 -4.14 1.02
N TYR A 236 -1.28 -4.64 1.01
CA TYR A 236 -2.24 -4.33 -0.04
C TYR A 236 -2.56 -2.82 -0.08
N GLN A 237 -2.68 -2.19 1.09
CA GLN A 237 -2.87 -0.75 1.28
C GLN A 237 -2.04 -0.26 2.48
N GLY A 238 -1.36 0.88 2.34
CA GLY A 238 -0.57 1.49 3.41
C GLY A 238 0.62 0.63 3.87
N THR A 239 1.03 0.84 5.13
CA THR A 239 2.12 0.11 5.81
C THR A 239 1.66 -0.64 7.06
N CYS A 240 0.48 -0.30 7.57
CA CYS A 240 -0.16 -0.91 8.73
C CYS A 240 -0.86 -2.21 8.33
N PHE A 241 -0.71 -3.24 9.15
CA PHE A 241 -1.45 -4.49 9.01
C PHE A 241 -1.67 -5.12 10.38
N GLN A 242 -2.92 -5.45 10.70
CA GLN A 242 -3.33 -5.98 12.00
C GLN A 242 -2.89 -5.10 13.19
N GLY A 243 -2.91 -3.77 13.01
CA GLY A 243 -2.49 -2.82 14.03
C GLY A 243 -0.97 -2.67 14.19
N GLU A 244 -0.18 -3.31 13.32
CA GLU A 244 1.28 -3.23 13.34
C GLU A 244 1.87 -2.74 12.02
N GLU A 245 2.81 -1.80 12.12
CA GLU A 245 3.70 -1.40 11.04
C GLU A 245 5.07 -2.05 11.27
N MET A 246 5.47 -2.91 10.34
CA MET A 246 6.76 -3.61 10.39
C MET A 246 7.79 -2.96 9.47
N ILE A 247 8.93 -2.61 10.07
CA ILE A 247 9.99 -1.85 9.43
C ILE A 247 11.32 -2.61 9.53
N TYR A 248 12.03 -2.75 8.42
CA TYR A 248 13.38 -3.30 8.39
C TYR A 248 14.40 -2.27 7.92
N LEU A 249 15.61 -2.39 8.42
CA LEU A 249 16.76 -1.66 7.88
C LEU A 249 17.42 -2.51 6.78
N LYS A 250 17.09 -2.20 5.51
CA LYS A 250 17.54 -2.93 4.32
C LYS A 250 18.78 -2.26 3.73
N LYS A 251 19.77 -3.05 3.33
CA LYS A 251 20.98 -2.52 2.65
C LYS A 251 20.60 -1.95 1.27
N LYS A 252 21.11 -0.76 0.95
CA LYS A 252 21.01 -0.16 -0.39
C LYS A 252 21.71 -1.03 -1.45
N PRO A 253 21.19 -1.07 -2.69
CA PRO A 253 21.80 -1.86 -3.76
C PRO A 253 23.09 -1.24 -4.31
N LEU A 254 23.31 0.07 -4.17
CA LEU A 254 24.47 0.76 -4.75
C LEU A 254 25.77 0.63 -3.92
N PRO A 255 25.75 0.80 -2.59
CA PRO A 255 26.96 0.67 -1.78
C PRO A 255 27.53 -0.74 -1.81
N ILE A 256 28.80 -0.84 -2.24
CA ILE A 256 29.52 -2.11 -2.26
C ILE A 256 30.23 -2.34 -0.92
N CYS A 257 29.43 -2.53 0.13
CA CYS A 257 29.86 -2.79 1.50
C CYS A 257 29.35 -4.14 2.01
N PHE A 258 29.88 -4.57 3.16
CA PHE A 258 29.51 -5.83 3.80
C PHE A 258 28.56 -5.60 4.98
N ASP A 259 27.39 -6.26 4.97
CA ASP A 259 26.44 -6.22 6.07
C ASP A 259 26.82 -7.31 7.08
N ASN A 260 27.37 -6.91 8.23
CA ASN A 260 27.87 -7.84 9.24
C ASN A 260 26.79 -8.34 10.22
N ARG A 261 25.55 -7.89 10.03
CA ARG A 261 24.39 -8.31 10.83
C ARG A 261 24.07 -9.76 10.49
N THR A 262 23.94 -10.58 11.52
CA THR A 262 23.58 -11.99 11.40
C THR A 262 22.09 -12.19 11.13
N SER A 263 21.27 -11.26 11.59
CA SER A 263 19.83 -11.20 11.36
C SER A 263 19.39 -9.74 11.31
N SER A 264 18.36 -9.46 10.51
CA SER A 264 17.70 -8.16 10.50
C SER A 264 16.36 -8.32 11.21
N LEU A 265 16.28 -7.87 12.46
CA LEU A 265 15.02 -7.86 13.21
C LEU A 265 14.18 -6.65 12.78
N PRO A 266 12.84 -6.80 12.69
CA PRO A 266 11.97 -5.67 12.42
C PRO A 266 11.90 -4.74 13.62
N THR A 267 11.68 -3.45 13.35
CA THR A 267 11.04 -2.53 14.30
C THR A 267 9.54 -2.62 14.06
N ILE A 268 8.78 -2.85 15.13
CA ILE A 268 7.31 -2.97 15.09
C ILE A 268 6.74 -1.74 15.77
N ASN A 269 5.98 -0.93 15.03
CA ASN A 269 5.26 0.22 15.56
C ASN A 269 3.77 -0.09 15.60
N ALA A 270 3.09 0.31 16.67
CA ALA A 270 1.63 0.24 16.71
C ALA A 270 1.03 1.27 15.74
N CYS A 271 -0.01 0.89 15.02
CA CYS A 271 -0.75 1.75 14.11
C CYS A 271 -2.26 1.56 14.25
N PRO A 272 -3.08 2.57 13.89
CA PRO A 272 -4.53 2.45 13.95
C PRO A 272 -5.02 1.35 13.00
N CYS A 273 -5.94 0.53 13.48
CA CYS A 273 -6.53 -0.52 12.67
C CYS A 273 -7.42 0.07 11.57
N SER A 274 -7.34 -0.51 10.39
CA SER A 274 -8.16 -0.20 9.23
C SER A 274 -9.21 -1.29 9.03
N LEU A 275 -10.24 -1.01 8.21
CA LEU A 275 -11.21 -2.03 7.80
C LEU A 275 -10.55 -3.23 7.10
N GLU A 276 -9.35 -3.04 6.54
CA GLU A 276 -8.61 -4.10 5.86
C GLU A 276 -8.01 -5.13 6.82
N ASP A 277 -7.82 -4.76 8.09
CA ASP A 277 -7.25 -5.62 9.14
C ASP A 277 -8.26 -6.63 9.71
N PHE A 278 -9.51 -6.57 9.27
CA PHE A 278 -10.56 -7.51 9.67
C PHE A 278 -10.81 -8.51 8.54
N HIS A 279 -10.74 -9.82 8.85
CA HIS A 279 -11.16 -10.85 7.92
C HIS A 279 -12.66 -10.72 7.65
N TRP A 280 -13.05 -10.69 6.38
CA TRP A 280 -14.43 -10.91 5.97
C TRP A 280 -14.61 -12.39 5.66
N TYR A 281 -15.51 -13.04 6.38
CA TYR A 281 -15.83 -14.45 6.21
C TYR A 281 -16.41 -14.69 4.80
N SER A 282 -15.60 -15.19 3.88
CA SER A 282 -16.00 -15.49 2.49
C SER A 282 -16.45 -16.94 2.28
N ASN A 283 -16.72 -17.69 3.35
CA ASN A 283 -17.15 -19.08 3.23
C ASN A 283 -18.65 -19.22 3.52
N ILE A 284 -19.40 -19.73 2.54
CA ILE A 284 -20.86 -19.93 2.59
C ILE A 284 -21.30 -20.86 3.74
N ASN A 285 -20.41 -21.68 4.29
CA ASN A 285 -20.73 -22.61 5.39
C ASN A 285 -20.16 -22.21 6.77
N ASP A 286 -19.21 -21.26 6.84
CA ASP A 286 -18.56 -20.86 8.10
C ASP A 286 -18.58 -19.35 8.37
N SER A 287 -19.08 -18.54 7.44
CA SER A 287 -19.68 -17.26 7.81
C SER A 287 -20.95 -17.55 8.61
N LYS A 288 -21.32 -16.72 9.59
CA LYS A 288 -22.72 -16.77 10.07
C LYS A 288 -23.61 -16.72 8.83
N THR A 289 -24.51 -17.70 8.74
CA THR A 289 -25.32 -18.23 7.61
C THR A 289 -26.03 -17.25 6.65
N ASN A 290 -25.65 -15.97 6.59
CA ASN A 290 -26.55 -14.89 6.18
C ASN A 290 -25.92 -13.89 5.19
N TYR A 291 -24.71 -14.09 4.63
CA TYR A 291 -24.04 -13.10 3.75
C TYR A 291 -23.34 -13.70 2.52
N PHE A 292 -23.30 -12.94 1.41
CA PHE A 292 -22.52 -13.25 0.21
C PHE A 292 -21.76 -12.02 -0.32
N PHE A 293 -20.58 -12.24 -0.94
CA PHE A 293 -19.69 -11.17 -1.42
C PHE A 293 -20.02 -10.77 -2.88
N LYS A 294 -20.25 -9.48 -3.12
CA LYS A 294 -20.52 -8.92 -4.46
C LYS A 294 -20.06 -7.45 -4.54
N ASP A 295 -19.35 -7.08 -5.61
CA ASP A 295 -18.92 -5.68 -5.87
C ASP A 295 -18.12 -5.03 -4.72
N ASN A 296 -17.19 -5.78 -4.11
CA ASN A 296 -16.41 -5.37 -2.92
C ASN A 296 -17.24 -5.07 -1.66
N LEU A 297 -18.49 -5.53 -1.61
CA LEU A 297 -19.40 -5.36 -0.49
C LEU A 297 -20.02 -6.72 -0.11
N CYS A 298 -20.18 -6.99 1.18
CA CYS A 298 -20.95 -8.14 1.65
C CYS A 298 -22.43 -7.76 1.71
N LEU A 299 -23.27 -8.48 0.95
CA LEU A 299 -24.71 -8.31 0.93
C LEU A 299 -25.36 -9.42 1.77
N LEU A 300 -26.37 -9.04 2.58
CA LEU A 300 -27.17 -9.96 3.38
C LEU A 300 -28.02 -10.85 2.44
N ASP A 301 -28.06 -12.17 2.68
CA ASP A 301 -29.00 -13.08 2.03
C ASP A 301 -30.43 -12.74 2.47
N THR A 302 -31.22 -12.17 1.55
CA THR A 302 -32.58 -11.69 1.80
C THR A 302 -33.59 -12.80 2.08
N ASN A 303 -33.22 -14.07 2.00
CA ASN A 303 -34.14 -15.20 2.19
C ASN A 303 -34.32 -15.64 3.66
N LEU A 304 -33.69 -14.96 4.63
CA LEU A 304 -33.77 -15.29 6.05
C LEU A 304 -34.51 -14.21 6.85
N ASN A 305 -35.56 -14.61 7.57
CA ASN A 305 -36.31 -13.75 8.50
C ASN A 305 -35.49 -13.48 9.77
N LEU A 306 -34.50 -12.61 9.68
CA LEU A 306 -33.76 -12.11 10.85
C LEU A 306 -34.37 -10.80 11.35
N THR A 307 -34.47 -10.67 12.66
CA THR A 307 -34.91 -9.43 13.31
C THR A 307 -33.72 -8.48 13.39
N GLU A 308 -33.72 -7.46 12.53
CA GLU A 308 -32.69 -6.43 12.54
C GLU A 308 -32.71 -5.64 13.87
N SER A 309 -31.54 -5.17 14.29
CA SER A 309 -31.44 -4.18 15.36
C SER A 309 -32.21 -2.93 14.94
N SER A 310 -33.12 -2.43 15.80
CA SER A 310 -33.89 -1.21 15.55
C SER A 310 -33.10 0.09 15.77
N LYS A 311 -31.77 0.01 15.90
CA LYS A 311 -30.93 1.20 16.07
C LYS A 311 -30.86 1.98 14.76
N ILE A 312 -30.92 3.30 14.86
CA ILE A 312 -30.89 4.21 13.70
C ILE A 312 -29.58 4.99 13.68
N CYS A 313 -29.16 5.45 12.51
CA CYS A 313 -28.06 6.41 12.41
C CYS A 313 -28.59 7.83 12.53
N LEU A 314 -27.88 8.68 13.26
CA LEU A 314 -28.25 10.10 13.45
C LEU A 314 -28.35 10.85 12.11
N ASP A 315 -27.56 10.45 11.13
CA ASP A 315 -27.43 11.06 9.80
C ASP A 315 -28.26 10.34 8.71
N GLY A 316 -29.07 9.34 9.08
CA GLY A 316 -29.81 8.52 8.11
C GLY A 316 -28.97 7.49 7.35
N GLY A 317 -27.68 7.32 7.73
CA GLY A 317 -26.83 6.25 7.22
C GLY A 317 -27.33 4.84 7.59
N LYS A 318 -26.69 3.80 7.04
CA LYS A 318 -27.06 2.42 7.37
C LYS A 318 -26.38 2.00 8.68
N PRO A 319 -27.12 1.64 9.74
CA PRO A 319 -26.54 1.24 11.01
C PRO A 319 -25.72 -0.04 10.85
N LEU A 320 -24.50 -0.04 11.38
CA LEU A 320 -23.70 -1.25 11.49
C LEU A 320 -24.29 -2.12 12.60
N ASN A 321 -24.86 -3.27 12.22
CA ASN A 321 -25.43 -4.22 13.16
C ASN A 321 -24.49 -5.42 13.35
N HIS A 322 -24.90 -6.35 14.22
CA HIS A 322 -24.13 -7.54 14.53
C HIS A 322 -23.95 -8.54 13.38
N LEU A 323 -24.71 -8.32 12.31
CA LEU A 323 -24.65 -9.10 11.11
C LEU A 323 -23.48 -8.59 10.23
N ASN A 324 -23.01 -7.34 10.40
CA ASN A 324 -21.83 -6.78 9.72
C ASN A 324 -20.48 -7.14 10.39
N GLY A 325 -20.43 -8.20 11.19
CA GLY A 325 -19.23 -8.62 11.94
C GLY A 325 -18.98 -7.85 13.24
N TYR A 326 -19.92 -7.01 13.70
CA TYR A 326 -19.83 -6.24 14.94
C TYR A 326 -20.43 -7.00 16.14
N GLU A 327 -19.62 -7.42 17.10
CA GLU A 327 -20.10 -8.10 18.29
C GLU A 327 -20.77 -7.12 19.27
N LEU A 328 -22.10 -7.12 19.27
CA LEU A 328 -22.94 -6.17 20.01
C LEU A 328 -22.75 -6.22 21.54
N TYR A 329 -22.29 -7.36 22.08
CA TYR A 329 -22.03 -7.52 23.52
C TYR A 329 -20.62 -7.07 23.93
N LEU A 330 -19.68 -7.01 22.98
CA LEU A 330 -18.30 -6.60 23.22
C LEU A 330 -17.95 -5.28 22.52
N ASN A 331 -18.92 -4.64 21.85
CA ASN A 331 -18.81 -3.37 21.13
C ASN A 331 -17.60 -3.28 20.18
N ARG A 332 -17.33 -4.36 19.45
CA ARG A 332 -16.14 -4.48 18.59
C ARG A 332 -16.39 -5.37 17.39
N PHE A 333 -15.67 -5.15 16.30
CA PHE A 333 -15.66 -6.11 15.18
C PHE A 333 -15.03 -7.44 15.62
N ALA A 334 -15.42 -8.55 14.98
CA ALA A 334 -14.82 -9.87 15.21
C ALA A 334 -13.29 -9.75 15.12
N GLN A 335 -12.63 -9.99 16.25
CA GLN A 335 -11.21 -9.67 16.44
C GLN A 335 -10.34 -10.71 15.74
N LEU A 336 -9.35 -10.26 14.98
CA LEU A 336 -8.16 -11.05 14.65
C LEU A 336 -7.17 -10.83 15.79
N ASP A 337 -6.86 -11.93 16.49
CA ASP A 337 -6.00 -12.03 17.68
C ASP A 337 -6.23 -10.96 18.77
N SER A 338 -6.61 -11.40 19.96
CA SER A 338 -7.18 -10.51 20.98
C SER A 338 -6.30 -9.38 21.50
N ASP A 339 -5.02 -9.39 21.13
CA ASP A 339 -3.95 -8.68 21.85
C ASP A 339 -3.21 -7.64 20.98
N LEU A 340 -3.46 -7.55 19.67
CA LEU A 340 -2.67 -6.71 18.74
C LEU A 340 -3.36 -5.41 18.31
N CYS A 341 -4.70 -5.38 18.33
CA CYS A 341 -5.49 -4.21 17.94
C CYS A 341 -6.43 -3.82 19.09
N TYR A 342 -6.24 -2.61 19.63
CA TYR A 342 -7.20 -2.00 20.55
C TYR A 342 -8.14 -1.07 19.76
N PRO A 343 -9.47 -1.30 19.77
CA PRO A 343 -10.39 -0.27 19.34
C PRO A 343 -10.17 0.97 20.22
N ARG A 344 -10.23 2.17 19.64
CA ARG A 344 -10.21 3.42 20.42
C ARG A 344 -11.31 3.33 21.49
N GLU A 345 -10.98 3.63 22.75
CA GLU A 345 -11.97 3.71 23.82
C GLU A 345 -13.08 4.70 23.44
N THR A 346 -14.28 4.19 23.20
CA THR A 346 -15.47 4.99 22.99
C THR A 346 -16.17 5.18 24.33
N PHE A 347 -16.49 6.43 24.68
CA PHE A 347 -17.40 6.74 25.78
C PHE A 347 -18.82 6.34 25.34
N LEU A 348 -19.27 5.13 25.68
CA LEU A 348 -20.58 4.62 25.29
C LEU A 348 -21.67 5.03 26.29
N ILE A 349 -22.85 5.37 25.76
CA ILE A 349 -24.11 5.47 26.50
C ILE A 349 -24.91 4.21 26.16
N GLU A 350 -24.92 3.21 27.04
CA GLU A 350 -25.55 1.89 26.83
C GLU A 350 -27.05 1.94 26.45
N ASN A 351 -27.72 3.07 26.70
CA ASN A 351 -29.16 3.26 26.43
C ASN A 351 -29.46 4.05 25.13
N SER A 352 -28.50 4.23 24.24
CA SER A 352 -28.71 4.97 23.00
C SER A 352 -29.53 4.18 21.97
N ASN A 353 -30.56 4.81 21.40
CA ASN A 353 -31.28 4.32 20.21
C ASN A 353 -30.45 4.43 18.92
N TYR A 354 -29.25 5.02 18.99
CA TYR A 354 -28.38 5.24 17.86
C TYR A 354 -27.30 4.16 17.72
N SER A 355 -26.95 3.84 16.49
CA SER A 355 -25.84 2.92 16.18
C SER A 355 -24.50 3.58 16.47
N ASP A 356 -23.56 2.83 17.05
CA ASP A 356 -22.21 3.32 17.37
C ASP A 356 -21.39 3.58 16.09
N TYR A 357 -21.72 2.85 15.03
CA TYR A 357 -21.10 2.99 13.71
C TYR A 357 -22.17 2.96 12.61
N CYS A 358 -21.97 3.76 11.58
CA CYS A 358 -22.89 3.93 10.46
C CYS A 358 -22.10 3.87 9.15
N ILE A 359 -22.56 3.03 8.21
CA ILE A 359 -22.03 3.02 6.85
C ILE A 359 -22.79 4.08 6.07
N SER A 360 -22.06 5.08 5.58
CA SER A 360 -22.57 5.96 4.54
C SER A 360 -22.50 5.21 3.20
N VAL A 361 -23.54 5.35 2.37
CA VAL A 361 -23.66 4.64 1.10
C VAL A 361 -23.41 5.64 -0.02
N SER A 362 -22.17 5.73 -0.50
CA SER A 362 -21.84 6.42 -1.75
C SER A 362 -21.69 5.40 -2.86
N ASN A 363 -22.52 5.49 -3.90
CA ASN A 363 -22.26 4.81 -5.15
C ASN A 363 -21.14 5.57 -5.90
N ILE A 364 -20.10 4.84 -6.35
CA ILE A 364 -19.15 5.14 -7.46
C ILE A 364 -17.65 5.25 -7.08
N HIS A 365 -16.83 4.60 -7.91
CA HIS A 365 -15.37 4.43 -7.95
C HIS A 365 -14.55 5.74 -8.09
N PHE A 366 -13.54 5.94 -7.21
CA PHE A 366 -12.10 6.13 -7.49
C PHE A 366 -11.39 6.66 -6.22
N ILE A 367 -10.22 6.10 -5.87
CA ILE A 367 -9.41 6.46 -4.69
C ILE A 367 -8.22 7.31 -5.14
N SER A 368 -8.08 8.51 -4.57
CA SER A 368 -6.80 9.21 -4.36
C SER A 368 -6.94 10.16 -3.16
N ASP A 369 -5.82 10.60 -2.60
CA ASP A 369 -5.63 11.23 -1.28
C ASP A 369 -6.37 12.57 -1.04
N PHE A 370 -7.70 12.54 -0.98
CA PHE A 370 -8.51 13.68 -0.60
C PHE A 370 -9.15 13.43 0.77
N SER A 371 -8.75 14.18 1.80
CA SER A 371 -9.63 14.37 2.96
C SER A 371 -10.72 15.33 2.52
N ILE A 372 -11.95 14.87 2.33
CA ILE A 372 -13.08 15.77 2.07
C ILE A 372 -13.34 16.54 3.37
N ARG A 373 -13.35 17.86 3.32
CA ARG A 373 -13.60 18.70 4.50
C ARG A 373 -14.88 19.51 4.27
N ILE A 374 -15.85 19.35 5.16
CA ILE A 374 -17.06 20.16 5.16
C ILE A 374 -16.89 21.25 6.20
N TYR A 375 -17.07 22.49 5.77
CA TYR A 375 -17.17 23.65 6.65
C TYR A 375 -18.64 24.06 6.73
N VAL A 376 -19.19 24.03 7.93
CA VAL A 376 -20.54 24.53 8.21
C VAL A 376 -20.39 25.88 8.92
N ILE A 377 -20.84 26.94 8.25
CA ILE A 377 -20.74 28.30 8.77
C ILE A 377 -22.01 28.63 9.56
N PHE A 378 -21.86 28.89 10.85
CA PHE A 378 -22.89 29.42 11.74
C PHE A 378 -22.67 30.92 11.94
N PRO A 379 -23.66 31.65 12.50
CA PRO A 379 -23.51 33.08 12.75
C PRO A 379 -22.27 33.44 13.57
N ASP A 380 -21.86 32.61 14.53
CA ASP A 380 -20.80 32.90 15.49
C ASP A 380 -19.60 31.93 15.42
N GLN A 381 -19.65 30.90 14.59
CA GLN A 381 -18.59 29.88 14.49
C GLN A 381 -18.56 29.20 13.12
N ILE A 382 -17.41 28.66 12.74
CA ILE A 382 -17.27 27.72 11.62
C ILE A 382 -16.97 26.34 12.20
N ASN A 383 -17.72 25.33 11.77
CA ASN A 383 -17.51 23.95 12.16
C ASN A 383 -16.89 23.19 10.98
N GLU A 384 -15.65 22.74 11.12
CA GLU A 384 -14.97 21.87 10.14
C GLU A 384 -15.14 20.40 10.54
N CYS A 385 -15.57 19.58 9.60
CA CYS A 385 -15.57 18.12 9.74
C CYS A 385 -14.73 17.51 8.62
N GLU A 386 -13.84 16.60 9.00
CA GLU A 386 -12.99 15.85 8.08
C GLU A 386 -13.64 14.48 7.80
N PHE A 387 -13.81 14.19 6.52
CA PHE A 387 -14.35 12.96 5.97
C PHE A 387 -13.23 12.16 5.33
N ASP A 388 -13.44 10.86 5.20
CA ASP A 388 -12.57 10.06 4.36
C ASP A 388 -12.69 10.46 2.87
N ASN A 389 -11.87 9.82 2.04
CA ASN A 389 -11.83 10.06 0.60
C ASN A 389 -13.10 9.66 -0.16
N LYS A 390 -14.11 9.11 0.52
CA LYS A 390 -15.43 8.79 -0.02
C LYS A 390 -16.53 9.68 0.54
N GLY A 391 -16.19 10.67 1.35
CA GLY A 391 -17.15 11.58 1.98
C GLY A 391 -17.87 10.92 3.15
N TYR A 392 -17.30 9.86 3.73
CA TYR A 392 -17.84 9.19 4.90
C TYR A 392 -17.26 9.78 6.18
N TYR A 393 -18.09 9.85 7.22
CA TYR A 393 -17.63 10.27 8.54
C TYR A 393 -16.56 9.30 9.03
N LEU A 394 -15.39 9.83 9.39
CA LEU A 394 -14.39 9.06 10.10
C LEU A 394 -14.95 8.68 11.48
N PRO A 395 -14.67 7.49 12.03
CA PRO A 395 -15.10 7.13 13.38
C PRO A 395 -14.58 8.19 14.36
N ALA A 396 -15.51 8.91 15.01
CA ALA A 396 -15.26 10.08 15.86
C ALA A 396 -14.75 11.35 15.16
N SER A 397 -15.27 11.69 13.98
CA SER A 397 -15.09 13.03 13.39
C SER A 397 -15.84 14.07 14.24
N PHE A 398 -15.13 14.66 15.22
CA PHE A 398 -15.61 15.83 15.95
C PHE A 398 -15.50 17.05 15.05
N PHE A 399 -16.56 17.87 15.00
CA PHE A 399 -16.47 19.18 14.37
C PHE A 399 -15.43 20.01 15.12
N LYS A 400 -14.34 20.39 14.43
CA LYS A 400 -13.45 21.44 14.92
C LYS A 400 -14.21 22.75 14.81
N LYS A 401 -14.42 23.39 15.95
CA LYS A 401 -15.13 24.66 16.03
C LYS A 401 -14.11 25.79 16.01
N TYR A 402 -14.33 26.74 15.11
CA TYR A 402 -13.57 27.96 14.99
C TYR A 402 -14.50 29.12 15.32
N ASP A 403 -14.26 29.79 16.44
CA ASP A 403 -15.05 30.97 16.81
C ASP A 403 -14.80 32.09 15.79
N LEU A 404 -15.88 32.71 15.32
CA LEU A 404 -15.81 33.88 14.46
C LEU A 404 -15.66 35.14 15.33
N PRO A 405 -14.85 36.14 14.90
CA PRO A 405 -14.67 37.38 15.65
C PRO A 405 -15.93 38.26 15.66
N MET A 406 -16.93 37.93 14.84
CA MET A 406 -18.18 38.65 14.70
C MET A 406 -19.34 37.75 14.29
N THR A 407 -20.56 38.23 14.54
CA THR A 407 -21.78 37.55 14.09
C THR A 407 -22.06 37.83 12.61
N ILE A 408 -22.15 36.77 11.82
CA ILE A 408 -22.46 36.77 10.38
C ILE A 408 -23.95 36.47 10.20
N SER A 409 -24.60 37.16 9.26
CA SER A 409 -25.98 36.87 8.86
C SER A 409 -26.02 35.87 7.72
N SER A 410 -27.13 35.13 7.55
CA SER A 410 -27.30 34.18 6.44
C SER A 410 -27.28 34.84 5.05
N ILE A 411 -27.30 36.17 4.99
CA ILE A 411 -27.25 36.97 3.76
C ILE A 411 -25.87 37.59 3.50
N ASP A 412 -24.92 37.46 4.43
CA ASP A 412 -23.59 38.05 4.26
C ASP A 412 -22.74 37.12 3.35
N PRO A 413 -22.30 37.57 2.17
CA PRO A 413 -21.46 36.77 1.29
C PRO A 413 -20.11 36.46 1.95
N ILE A 414 -19.77 35.17 2.02
CA ILE A 414 -18.56 34.67 2.67
C ILE A 414 -17.91 33.57 1.85
N THR A 415 -16.57 33.54 1.82
CA THR A 415 -15.79 32.43 1.26
C THR A 415 -14.56 32.14 2.12
N TYR A 416 -14.03 30.92 2.02
CA TYR A 416 -12.93 30.43 2.85
C TYR A 416 -11.78 29.89 2.01
N ASN A 417 -10.56 30.32 2.32
CA ASN A 417 -9.33 29.83 1.73
C ASN A 417 -8.77 28.69 2.58
N ILE A 418 -8.95 27.44 2.10
CA ILE A 418 -8.52 26.23 2.80
C ILE A 418 -7.00 26.21 3.01
N ASN A 419 -6.22 26.59 2.01
CA ASN A 419 -4.75 26.53 2.06
C ASN A 419 -4.15 27.66 2.89
N GLY A 420 -4.73 28.85 2.80
CA GLY A 420 -4.28 30.03 3.56
C GLY A 420 -4.83 30.09 4.98
N LYS A 421 -5.86 29.30 5.31
CA LYS A 421 -6.63 29.40 6.56
C LYS A 421 -7.18 30.82 6.78
N GLU A 422 -7.82 31.37 5.74
CA GLU A 422 -8.34 32.75 5.72
C GLU A 422 -9.83 32.77 5.39
N ILE A 423 -10.59 33.67 6.01
CA ILE A 423 -11.98 33.97 5.63
C ILE A 423 -12.04 35.30 4.90
N TYR A 424 -12.82 35.36 3.84
CA TYR A 424 -13.19 36.58 3.15
C TYR A 424 -14.69 36.84 3.35
N LEU A 425 -15.03 37.95 3.98
CA LEU A 425 -16.42 38.32 4.31
C LEU A 425 -16.76 39.67 3.70
N TYR A 426 -17.89 39.74 2.99
CA TYR A 426 -18.46 41.00 2.53
C TYR A 426 -19.44 41.57 3.56
N LYS A 427 -19.22 42.80 4.00
CA LYS A 427 -20.13 43.53 4.89
C LYS A 427 -19.97 45.03 4.71
N ASN A 428 -21.08 45.79 4.74
CA ASN A 428 -21.06 47.26 4.64
C ASN A 428 -20.22 47.79 3.47
N HIS A 429 -20.39 47.21 2.27
CA HIS A 429 -19.63 47.57 1.08
C HIS A 429 -18.12 47.34 1.16
N LYS A 430 -17.65 46.50 2.09
CA LYS A 430 -16.23 46.17 2.25
C LYS A 430 -16.02 44.66 2.26
N ILE A 431 -14.89 44.23 1.72
CA ILE A 431 -14.40 42.85 1.85
C ILE A 431 -13.35 42.84 2.94
N PHE A 432 -13.61 42.08 3.99
CA PHE A 432 -12.71 41.86 5.11
C PHE A 432 -12.02 40.52 4.98
N ARG A 433 -10.75 40.46 5.39
CA ARG A 433 -10.00 39.22 5.53
C ARG A 433 -9.68 38.95 7.00
N TYR A 434 -9.91 37.71 7.42
CA TYR A 434 -9.56 37.20 8.75
C TYR A 434 -8.58 36.05 8.62
N PHE A 435 -7.59 36.01 9.49
CA PHE A 435 -6.59 34.94 9.55
C PHE A 435 -6.88 34.01 10.72
N GLU A 436 -6.70 32.71 10.52
CA GLU A 436 -6.73 31.73 11.59
C GLU A 436 -5.40 31.72 12.36
N GLU A 437 -5.44 31.95 13.68
CA GLU A 437 -4.32 31.75 14.59
C GLU A 437 -4.77 30.84 15.75
N LEU A 438 -4.08 29.72 15.97
CA LEU A 438 -4.36 28.79 17.07
C LEU A 438 -5.83 28.32 17.14
N ASN A 439 -6.43 27.99 15.99
CA ASN A 439 -7.85 27.62 15.82
C ASN A 439 -8.86 28.72 16.19
N LYS A 440 -8.46 29.99 16.17
CA LYS A 440 -9.36 31.14 16.31
C LYS A 440 -9.11 32.13 15.18
N PHE A 441 -10.17 32.66 14.59
CA PHE A 441 -10.02 33.75 13.64
C PHE A 441 -9.74 35.04 14.41
N THR A 442 -8.64 35.70 14.07
CA THR A 442 -8.19 36.92 14.74
C THR A 442 -9.22 38.04 14.57
N LYS A 443 -9.32 38.93 15.56
CA LYS A 443 -10.10 40.17 15.45
C LYS A 443 -9.41 41.23 14.58
N ASP A 444 -8.17 40.99 14.18
CA ASP A 444 -7.37 41.89 13.36
C ASP A 444 -7.87 41.81 11.91
N GLU A 445 -9.04 42.43 11.68
CA GLU A 445 -9.65 42.49 10.36
C GLU A 445 -8.82 43.39 9.44
N VAL A 446 -8.47 42.86 8.26
CA VAL A 446 -7.86 43.67 7.20
C VAL A 446 -8.93 43.95 6.17
N SER A 447 -9.35 45.22 6.06
CA SER A 447 -10.21 45.65 4.96
C SER A 447 -9.40 45.66 3.67
N LEU A 448 -9.74 44.76 2.74
CA LEU A 448 -9.04 44.60 1.47
C LEU A 448 -9.57 45.55 0.39
N TYR A 449 -10.89 45.62 0.28
CA TYR A 449 -11.58 46.40 -0.76
C TYR A 449 -12.78 47.12 -0.19
N GLN A 450 -13.06 48.31 -0.72
CA GLN A 450 -14.32 49.01 -0.56
C GLN A 450 -14.96 49.16 -1.93
N LEU A 451 -16.17 48.63 -2.06
CA LEU A 451 -16.93 48.59 -3.31
C LEU A 451 -18.03 49.66 -3.28
N ASN A 452 -18.50 50.07 -4.45
CA ASN A 452 -19.65 50.99 -4.58
C ASN A 452 -20.92 50.26 -5.02
N PHE A 453 -20.93 48.94 -4.91
CA PHE A 453 -22.05 48.07 -5.22
C PHE A 453 -22.13 46.94 -4.21
N ASP A 454 -23.29 46.29 -4.15
CA ASP A 454 -23.54 45.17 -3.26
C ASP A 454 -23.19 43.84 -3.91
N ILE A 455 -22.62 42.96 -3.10
CA ILE A 455 -22.28 41.59 -3.47
C ILE A 455 -23.43 40.67 -3.05
N VAL A 456 -23.80 39.77 -3.95
CA VAL A 456 -24.71 38.66 -3.70
C VAL A 456 -23.92 37.40 -3.34
N GLU A 457 -22.81 37.15 -4.04
CA GLU A 457 -22.00 35.95 -3.87
C GLU A 457 -20.50 36.22 -4.05
N ILE A 458 -19.68 35.49 -3.31
CA ILE A 458 -18.22 35.61 -3.30
C ILE A 458 -17.60 34.21 -3.27
N THR A 459 -16.60 33.96 -4.12
CA THR A 459 -15.85 32.70 -4.18
C THR A 459 -14.37 32.98 -4.37
N HIS A 460 -13.51 32.22 -3.68
CA HIS A 460 -12.06 32.41 -3.72
C HIS A 460 -11.34 31.27 -4.46
N ASP A 461 -10.49 31.64 -5.42
CA ASP A 461 -9.53 30.77 -6.09
C ASP A 461 -8.16 30.94 -5.42
N TYR A 462 -7.79 29.95 -4.59
CA TYR A 462 -6.53 29.97 -3.86
C TYR A 462 -5.30 29.72 -4.73
N ILE A 463 -5.44 29.06 -5.88
CA ILE A 463 -4.30 28.73 -6.75
C ILE A 463 -3.77 30.01 -7.36
N ASN A 464 -4.67 30.85 -7.87
CA ASN A 464 -4.32 32.08 -8.57
C ASN A 464 -4.49 33.33 -7.69
N SER A 465 -4.93 33.19 -6.45
CA SER A 465 -5.20 34.29 -5.51
C SER A 465 -6.21 35.30 -6.08
N PHE A 466 -7.32 34.79 -6.63
CA PHE A 466 -8.44 35.59 -7.12
C PHE A 466 -9.67 35.46 -6.23
N ILE A 467 -10.45 36.53 -6.13
CA ILE A 467 -11.82 36.51 -5.61
C ILE A 467 -12.78 36.80 -6.76
N PHE A 468 -13.72 35.90 -6.99
CA PHE A 468 -14.84 36.11 -7.89
C PHE A 468 -16.03 36.67 -7.13
N ILE A 469 -16.68 37.68 -7.70
CA ILE A 469 -17.75 38.43 -7.05
C ILE A 469 -18.91 38.60 -8.01
N LEU A 470 -20.09 38.18 -7.59
CA LEU A 470 -21.35 38.47 -8.27
C LEU A 470 -22.07 39.59 -7.54
N ASP A 471 -22.38 40.67 -8.25
CA ASP A 471 -23.10 41.80 -7.67
C ASP A 471 -24.63 41.70 -7.82
N THR A 472 -25.35 42.62 -7.16
CA THR A 472 -26.83 42.70 -7.24
C THR A 472 -27.38 43.05 -8.63
N LYS A 473 -26.52 43.36 -9.60
CA LYS A 473 -26.87 43.62 -11.00
C LYS A 473 -26.46 42.47 -11.92
N HIS A 474 -26.17 41.29 -11.37
CA HIS A 474 -25.78 40.11 -12.13
C HIS A 474 -24.48 40.31 -12.93
N ARG A 475 -23.56 41.14 -12.43
CA ARG A 475 -22.24 41.38 -13.02
C ARG A 475 -21.19 40.57 -12.27
N LEU A 476 -20.42 39.78 -13.01
CA LEU A 476 -19.34 38.97 -12.46
C LEU A 476 -18.00 39.69 -12.59
N PHE A 477 -17.27 39.79 -11.49
CA PHE A 477 -15.95 40.40 -11.40
C PHE A 477 -14.91 39.39 -10.89
N ALA A 478 -13.66 39.56 -11.30
CA ALA A 478 -12.50 38.92 -10.69
C ALA A 478 -11.59 39.97 -10.04
N LEU A 479 -11.24 39.77 -8.76
CA LEU A 479 -10.37 40.62 -7.96
C LEU A 479 -9.08 39.88 -7.67
N SER A 480 -7.93 40.43 -8.08
CA SER A 480 -6.62 39.86 -7.76
C SER A 480 -6.16 40.31 -6.39
N LEU A 481 -5.96 39.36 -5.48
CA LEU A 481 -5.39 39.64 -4.16
C LEU A 481 -3.90 40.00 -4.23
N ALA A 482 -3.19 39.49 -5.23
CA ALA A 482 -1.76 39.77 -5.43
C ALA A 482 -1.52 41.19 -5.96
N ASN A 483 -2.33 41.61 -6.94
CA ASN A 483 -2.06 42.82 -7.73
C ASN A 483 -3.05 43.96 -7.45
N ASN A 484 -3.99 43.78 -6.51
CA ASN A 484 -5.01 44.76 -6.16
C ASN A 484 -5.82 45.30 -7.35
N TYR A 485 -6.10 44.46 -8.35
CA TYR A 485 -6.89 44.85 -9.53
C TYR A 485 -8.26 44.18 -9.52
N ILE A 486 -9.28 44.87 -10.03
CA ILE A 486 -10.62 44.32 -10.30
C ILE A 486 -10.88 44.32 -11.81
N LYS A 487 -11.39 43.21 -12.35
CA LYS A 487 -11.77 43.07 -13.76
C LYS A 487 -13.20 42.59 -13.88
N PHE A 488 -13.99 43.32 -14.65
CA PHE A 488 -15.30 42.87 -15.10
C PHE A 488 -15.12 41.72 -16.10
N LEU A 489 -15.82 40.61 -15.87
CA LEU A 489 -15.78 39.43 -16.73
C LEU A 489 -16.97 39.40 -17.69
N THR A 490 -18.19 39.44 -17.14
CA THR A 490 -19.44 39.35 -17.91
C THR A 490 -20.63 39.89 -17.12
N SER A 491 -21.72 40.23 -17.82
CA SER A 491 -23.03 40.58 -17.25
C SER A 491 -24.00 39.42 -17.35
N ASP A 492 -25.19 39.61 -16.76
CA ASP A 492 -26.35 38.71 -16.84
C ASP A 492 -26.09 37.31 -16.25
N VAL A 493 -25.21 37.24 -15.25
CA VAL A 493 -24.89 36.02 -14.51
C VAL A 493 -25.88 35.81 -13.37
N ILE A 494 -26.61 34.69 -13.44
CA ILE A 494 -27.62 34.34 -12.43
C ILE A 494 -26.96 33.63 -11.24
N ASP A 495 -25.93 32.83 -11.51
CA ASP A 495 -25.20 31.99 -10.56
C ASP A 495 -23.84 31.65 -11.17
N PHE A 496 -22.82 31.38 -10.36
CA PHE A 496 -21.52 30.91 -10.84
C PHE A 496 -20.89 29.90 -9.88
N SER A 497 -20.36 28.81 -10.43
CA SER A 497 -19.52 27.87 -9.68
C SER A 497 -18.08 27.92 -10.20
N PHE A 498 -17.13 27.80 -9.29
CA PHE A 498 -15.71 27.69 -9.61
C PHE A 498 -15.28 26.23 -9.46
N ASP A 499 -14.82 25.62 -10.55
CA ASP A 499 -14.34 24.24 -10.59
C ASP A 499 -12.82 24.22 -10.82
N ILE A 500 -12.08 23.73 -9.82
CA ILE A 500 -10.62 23.68 -9.81
C ILE A 500 -10.08 22.70 -10.87
N ASP A 501 -10.87 21.72 -11.30
CA ASP A 501 -10.40 20.63 -12.17
C ASP A 501 -10.40 20.99 -13.67
N THR A 502 -10.77 22.22 -14.04
CA THR A 502 -10.91 22.65 -15.45
C THR A 502 -9.79 23.54 -16.00
N MET A 503 -8.70 23.73 -15.25
CA MET A 503 -7.45 24.35 -15.71
C MET A 503 -6.29 23.36 -15.73
#